data_AF-A0A8S3AWR4-F1
#
_entry.id   AF-A0A8S3AWR4-F1
#
_cell.length_a   1.000
_cell.length_b   1.000
_cell.length_c   1.000
_cell.angle_alpha   90.00
_cell.angle_beta   90.00
_cell.angle_gamma   90.00
#
_symmetry.space_group_name_H-M   'P 1'
#
loop_
_entity.id
_entity.type
_entity.pdbx_description
1 polymer ?
#
loop_
_entity_poly.entity_id
_entity_poly.type
_entity_poly.pdbx_seq_one_letter_code
_entity_poly.pdbx_strand_id
1 'polypeptide(L)' 'DKRGMEKGLYPIYYMHVERPGDGKKFFILAGRKRRRSTTSNYLISTDPTDLSRDGEKFIGK' A
#
# COMPACT_ATOMS: atom_id res chain seq x y z
N ASP A 1 -2.25 -13.11 5.60
CA ASP A 1 -3.24 -12.78 4.55
C ASP A 1 -2.53 -12.77 3.19
N LYS A 2 -2.67 -13.85 2.41
CA LYS A 2 -1.91 -14.10 1.15
C LYS A 2 -2.79 -13.88 -0.10
N ARG A 3 -3.57 -12.79 -0.14
CA ARG A 3 -4.44 -12.44 -1.28
C ARG A 3 -3.77 -11.47 -2.28
N GLY A 4 -2.45 -11.53 -2.41
CA GLY A 4 -1.65 -10.55 -3.17
C GLY A 4 -1.57 -10.77 -4.69
N MET A 5 -2.18 -11.82 -5.24
CA MET A 5 -2.02 -12.20 -6.64
C MET A 5 -3.34 -12.39 -7.42
N GLU A 6 -4.42 -11.72 -7.03
CA GLU A 6 -5.68 -11.89 -7.77
C GLU A 6 -5.86 -10.94 -8.97
N LYS A 7 -5.07 -9.85 -9.10
CA LYS A 7 -5.26 -8.84 -10.18
C LYS A 7 -3.99 -8.24 -10.82
N GLY A 8 -2.88 -9.00 -10.84
CA GLY A 8 -1.79 -8.87 -11.82
C GLY A 8 -1.09 -7.51 -12.03
N LEU A 9 0.03 -7.29 -11.34
CA LEU A 9 1.37 -7.11 -11.94
C LEU A 9 2.44 -6.85 -10.86
N TYR A 10 2.07 -6.18 -9.76
CA TYR A 10 3.00 -5.78 -8.69
C TYR A 10 2.37 -5.98 -7.30
N PRO A 11 3.16 -6.45 -6.32
CA PRO A 11 2.66 -6.67 -4.96
C PRO A 11 2.25 -5.36 -4.28
N ILE A 12 1.32 -5.48 -3.34
CA ILE A 12 0.97 -4.41 -2.40
C ILE A 12 1.80 -4.62 -1.13
N TYR A 13 2.46 -3.55 -0.69
CA TYR A 13 3.19 -3.49 0.57
C TYR A 13 2.35 -2.77 1.61
N TYR A 14 2.46 -3.21 2.86
CA TYR A 14 1.75 -2.63 4.00
C TYR A 14 2.74 -2.26 5.09
N MET A 15 2.67 -1.02 5.58
CA MET A 15 3.45 -0.53 6.70
C MET A 15 2.61 -0.56 7.97
N HIS A 16 3.14 -1.18 9.02
CA HIS A 16 2.51 -1.23 10.33
C HIS A 16 3.49 -0.73 11.39
N VAL A 17 2.98 0.00 12.38
CA VAL A 17 3.71 0.33 13.60
C VAL A 17 3.32 -0.67 14.67
N GLU A 18 4.33 -1.26 15.30
CA GLU A 18 4.13 -2.15 16.44
C GLU A 18 4.07 -1.33 17.73
N ARG A 19 3.05 -1.57 18.54
CA ARG A 19 2.92 -0.93 19.83
C ARG A 19 3.86 -1.61 20.85
N PRO A 20 4.68 -0.84 21.57
CA PRO A 20 5.54 -1.40 22.61
C PRO A 20 4.71 -2.10 23.69
N GLY A 21 5.11 -3.33 24.05
CA GLY A 21 4.57 -4.06 25.20
C GLY A 21 3.45 -5.06 24.91
N ASP A 22 2.60 -4.85 23.89
CA ASP A 22 1.49 -5.75 23.57
C ASP A 22 1.59 -6.42 22.18
N GLY A 23 2.61 -6.07 21.38
CA GLY A 23 2.87 -6.65 20.06
C GLY A 23 1.78 -6.34 19.01
N LYS A 24 0.82 -5.47 19.34
CA LYS A 24 -0.26 -5.11 18.42
C LYS A 24 0.28 -4.23 17.29
N LYS A 25 -0.15 -4.55 16.07
CA LYS A 25 0.28 -3.85 14.85
C LYS A 25 -0.83 -2.95 14.36
N PHE A 26 -0.52 -1.66 14.21
CA PHE A 26 -1.42 -0.65 13.66
C PHE A 26 -1.02 -0.35 12.23
N PHE A 27 -1.97 -0.47 11.31
CA PHE A 27 -1.75 -0.12 9.90
C PHE A 27 -1.55 1.38 9.76
N ILE A 28 -0.55 1.78 8.96
CA ILE A 28 -0.22 3.18 8.70
C ILE A 28 -0.39 3.51 7.21
N LEU A 29 0.23 2.73 6.33
CA LEU A 29 0.25 2.99 4.89
C LEU A 29 0.25 1.72 4.05
N ALA A 30 -0.32 1.82 2.86
CA ALA A 30 -0.18 0.83 1.81
C ALA A 30 0.50 1.44 0.59
N GLY A 31 1.27 0.62 -0.13
CA GLY A 31 2.02 1.05 -1.30
C GLY A 31 2.02 0.01 -2.41
N ARG A 32 1.92 0.45 -3.67
CA ARG A 32 2.00 -0.44 -4.84
C ARG A 32 2.62 0.25 -6.05
N LYS A 33 3.46 -0.46 -6.79
CA LYS A 33 3.99 0.03 -8.06
C LYS A 33 2.87 0.26 -9.09
N ARG A 34 2.99 1.35 -9.86
CA ARG A 34 2.04 1.69 -10.92
C ARG A 34 2.17 0.76 -12.12
N ARG A 35 1.03 0.35 -12.71
CA ARG A 35 1.00 -0.53 -13.89
C ARG A 35 1.47 0.14 -15.19
N ARG A 36 1.27 1.45 -15.33
CA ARG A 36 1.61 2.22 -16.54
C ARG A 36 2.62 3.33 -16.20
N SER A 37 3.88 2.98 -16.01
CA SER A 37 4.94 3.96 -15.78
C SER A 37 6.26 3.45 -16.39
N THR A 38 6.94 4.32 -17.13
CA THR A 38 8.26 4.04 -17.74
C THR A 38 9.31 3.70 -16.68
N THR A 39 9.19 4.29 -15.49
CA THR A 39 10.04 3.99 -14.32
C THR A 39 9.22 3.39 -13.17
N SER A 40 9.90 2.72 -12.24
CA SER A 40 9.29 2.06 -11.07
C SER A 40 8.81 3.07 -10.02
N ASN A 41 7.68 3.72 -10.31
CA ASN A 41 7.01 4.63 -9.38
C ASN A 41 5.96 3.89 -8.55
N TYR A 42 5.83 4.27 -7.29
CA TYR A 42 4.87 3.69 -6.36
C TYR A 42 3.71 4.66 -6.12
N LEU A 43 2.54 4.17 -5.73
CA LEU A 43 1.50 5.00 -5.13
C LEU A 43 1.45 4.62 -3.66
N ILE A 44 1.36 5.62 -2.80
CA ILE A 44 1.30 5.48 -1.35
C ILE A 44 -0.02 6.08 -0.88
N SER A 45 -0.78 5.33 -0.08
CA SER A 45 -2.10 5.70 0.42
C SER A 45 -2.25 5.33 1.90
N THR A 46 -3.06 6.09 2.63
CA THR A 46 -3.54 5.73 3.97
C THR A 46 -4.76 4.80 3.92
N ASP A 47 -5.27 4.50 2.72
CA ASP A 47 -6.28 3.46 2.50
C ASP A 47 -5.65 2.19 1.89
N PRO A 48 -5.73 1.03 2.54
CA PRO A 48 -5.23 -0.22 1.95
C PRO A 48 -6.12 -0.73 0.81
N THR A 49 -7.37 -0.25 0.71
CA THR A 49 -8.32 -0.70 -0.31
C THR A 49 -8.28 0.16 -1.58
N ASP A 50 -7.80 1.41 -1.48
CA ASP A 50 -7.68 2.34 -2.60
C ASP A 50 -6.23 2.83 -2.80
N LEU A 51 -5.57 2.21 -3.78
CA LEU A 51 -4.23 2.57 -4.27
C LEU A 51 -4.31 3.14 -5.69
N SER A 52 -5.16 4.17 -5.83
CA SER A 52 -5.29 5.00 -7.01
C SER A 52 -4.66 6.38 -6.80
N ARG A 53 -4.41 7.10 -7.90
CA ARG A 53 -3.85 8.46 -7.83
C ARG A 53 -4.92 9.48 -7.44
N ASP A 54 -6.14 9.23 -7.87
CA ASP A 54 -7.28 10.13 -7.69
C ASP A 54 -8.08 9.77 -6.42
N GLY A 55 -7.58 8.83 -5.63
CA GLY A 55 -8.16 8.43 -4.35
C GLY A 55 -8.00 9.53 -3.31
N GLU A 56 -9.03 9.73 -2.49
CA GLU A 56 -9.09 10.78 -1.46
C GLU A 56 -7.94 10.67 -0.44
N LYS A 57 -7.49 9.44 -0.18
CA LYS A 57 -6.46 9.09 0.80
C LYS A 57 -5.06 8.91 0.20
N PHE A 58 -4.88 9.33 -1.05
CA PHE A 58 -3.58 9.36 -1.70
C PHE A 58 -2.65 10.36 -1.00
N ILE A 59 -1.42 9.92 -0.65
CA ILE A 59 -0.46 10.78 0.05
C ILE A 59 0.84 11.02 -0.73
N GLY A 60 1.17 10.19 -1.73
CA GLY A 60 2.44 10.37 -2.44
C GLY A 60 2.80 9.29 -3.46
N LYS A 61 3.87 9.57 -4.22
CA LYS A 61 4.37 8.75 -5.33
C LYS A 61 5.90 8.65 -5.33
#